data_AF-A0A5E4CV36-F1
#
_entry.id   AF-A0A5E4CV36-F1
#
_cell.length_a   1.000
_cell.length_b   1.000
_cell.length_c   1.000
_cell.angle_alpha   90.00
_cell.angle_beta   90.00
_cell.angle_gamma   90.00
#
_symmetry.space_group_name_H-M   'P 1'
#
loop_
_entity.id
_entity.type
_entity.pdbx_description
1 polymer ?
#
loop_
_entity_poly.entity_id
_entity_poly.type
_entity_poly.pdbx_seq_one_letter_code
_entity_poly.pdbx_strand_id
1 'polypeptide(L)'
;MPPSFFLMYSHVYCFHPLFLISRILTPISMPLGPGMGAPLVSVAIVARTMAQLWNKPLLGVNHCIGHIEMGRLITGATSPTVLYVSGGNTQVIAYSDRRYRIFGETIDIAVGNCLDRFARVLKISNDPSPGYNIEQMAKRGKKLVELPYTVKGMDVSFSGILSFIEDVAQRMLATGECTPEDLCFSLQETVFAMLVEITERAMVHCGSQEALIVGGVGCNLRLQEMMETMCQERGAKLFATDERFCIDNGAMIAHAGWEMFQAGHRTAISDSGITQRYRTDEVEVTWRD
;
A
#
# COMPACT_ATOMS: atom_id res chain seq x y z
N MET A 1 -24.52 -12.99 9.84
CA MET A 1 -24.82 -11.83 8.98
C MET A 1 -23.63 -10.90 9.06
N PRO A 2 -23.02 -10.48 7.94
CA PRO A 2 -21.86 -9.59 7.99
C PRO A 2 -22.30 -8.20 8.51
N PRO A 3 -21.50 -7.54 9.37
CA PRO A 3 -21.75 -6.17 9.76
C PRO A 3 -21.67 -5.25 8.55
N SER A 4 -22.64 -4.35 8.42
CA SER A 4 -22.74 -3.40 7.33
C SER A 4 -21.69 -2.29 7.51
N PHE A 5 -20.58 -2.37 6.79
CA PHE A 5 -19.53 -1.33 6.78
C PHE A 5 -19.92 -0.22 5.79
N PHE A 6 -19.80 1.06 6.19
CA PHE A 6 -20.11 2.19 5.30
C PHE A 6 -19.00 3.26 5.32
N LEU A 7 -18.50 3.56 4.11
CA LEU A 7 -17.39 4.47 3.82
C LEU A 7 -17.76 5.96 3.92
N MET A 8 -16.75 6.79 4.17
CA MET A 8 -16.74 8.21 3.83
C MET A 8 -15.59 8.47 2.85
N TYR A 9 -15.82 8.26 1.55
CA TYR A 9 -14.92 8.70 0.48
C TYR A 9 -15.76 9.28 -0.67
N SER A 10 -15.47 10.54 -1.04
CA SER A 10 -16.21 11.40 -1.97
C SER A 10 -17.56 11.96 -1.48
N HIS A 11 -17.65 13.29 -1.47
CA HIS A 11 -18.60 14.10 -0.69
C HIS A 11 -20.07 14.14 -1.19
N VAL A 12 -20.50 13.29 -2.12
CA VAL A 12 -21.85 13.44 -2.72
C VAL A 12 -22.65 12.13 -2.85
N TYR A 13 -22.02 10.99 -3.14
CA TYR A 13 -22.78 9.76 -3.41
C TYR A 13 -23.07 8.87 -2.19
N CYS A 14 -22.41 9.11 -1.05
CA CYS A 14 -22.77 8.38 0.18
C CYS A 14 -24.06 8.93 0.83
N PHE A 15 -24.49 10.17 0.56
CA PHE A 15 -25.47 10.86 1.41
C PHE A 15 -26.92 10.37 1.31
N HIS A 16 -27.33 9.72 0.22
CA HIS A 16 -28.74 9.40 0.00
C HIS A 16 -29.26 8.21 0.85
N PRO A 17 -28.49 7.11 1.06
CA PRO A 17 -28.81 6.11 2.08
C PRO A 17 -28.34 6.47 3.51
N LEU A 18 -27.42 7.44 3.68
CA LEU A 18 -26.80 7.80 4.97
C LEU A 18 -27.75 8.42 6.01
N PHE A 19 -28.81 9.12 5.59
CA PHE A 19 -29.66 9.86 6.53
C PHE A 19 -30.46 8.94 7.48
N LEU A 20 -30.86 7.75 7.00
CA LEU A 20 -31.63 6.78 7.79
C LEU A 20 -30.75 5.87 8.68
N ILE A 21 -29.47 5.68 8.37
CA ILE A 21 -28.57 4.76 9.08
C ILE A 21 -27.77 5.45 10.21
N SER A 22 -27.69 6.79 10.22
CA SER A 22 -26.97 7.60 11.23
C SER A 22 -27.35 7.33 12.70
N ARG A 23 -28.49 6.67 12.96
CA ARG A 23 -28.93 6.27 14.31
C ARG A 23 -28.37 4.92 14.78
N ILE A 24 -27.72 4.13 13.93
CA ILE A 24 -27.19 2.80 14.27
C ILE A 24 -25.76 2.94 14.88
N LEU A 25 -25.39 2.01 15.76
CA LEU A 25 -24.27 2.00 16.71
C LEU A 25 -22.85 1.95 16.11
N THR A 26 -22.56 2.69 15.03
CA THR A 26 -21.25 2.59 14.36
C THR A 26 -20.27 3.66 14.85
N PRO A 27 -19.02 3.30 15.20
CA PRO A 27 -17.96 4.28 15.46
C PRO A 27 -17.55 5.05 14.20
N ILE A 28 -17.02 6.25 14.37
CA ILE A 28 -16.40 7.05 13.30
C ILE A 28 -14.90 6.76 13.30
N SER A 29 -14.35 6.34 12.16
CA SER A 29 -12.92 6.05 12.02
C SER A 29 -12.25 7.03 11.07
N MET A 30 -11.02 7.43 11.38
CA MET A 30 -10.23 8.33 10.54
C MET A 30 -8.75 7.92 10.51
N PRO A 31 -8.05 8.14 9.38
CA PRO A 31 -6.61 7.97 9.35
C PRO A 31 -5.93 9.08 10.17
N LEU A 32 -5.07 8.71 11.12
CA LEU A 32 -4.16 9.68 11.79
C LEU A 32 -2.91 9.95 10.96
N GLY A 33 -2.52 9.00 10.10
CA GLY A 33 -1.31 9.03 9.31
C GLY A 33 -0.79 7.61 9.01
N PRO A 34 0.36 7.48 8.33
CA PRO A 34 1.13 8.57 7.72
C PRO A 34 0.42 9.14 6.48
N GLY A 35 0.88 10.28 5.96
CA GLY A 35 0.30 10.87 4.75
C GLY A 35 0.55 12.38 4.57
N MET A 36 -0.06 12.95 3.53
CA MET A 36 0.02 14.38 3.23
C MET A 36 -0.75 15.19 4.28
N GLY A 37 -0.12 16.24 4.82
CA GLY A 37 -0.68 17.01 5.94
C GLY A 37 -2.04 17.63 5.62
N ALA A 38 -2.17 18.36 4.51
CA ALA A 38 -3.42 19.05 4.18
C ALA A 38 -4.62 18.09 4.02
N PRO A 39 -4.53 16.98 3.25
CA PRO A 39 -5.58 15.97 3.22
C PRO A 39 -5.91 15.36 4.59
N LEU A 40 -4.90 15.03 5.40
CA LEU A 40 -5.11 14.51 6.76
C LEU A 40 -5.86 15.50 7.65
N VAL A 41 -5.54 16.80 7.57
CA VAL A 41 -6.26 17.87 8.30
C VAL A 41 -7.73 17.89 7.89
N SER A 42 -8.01 17.88 6.59
CA SER A 42 -9.39 17.92 6.08
C SER A 42 -10.20 16.73 6.60
N VAL A 43 -9.65 15.51 6.52
CA VAL A 43 -10.34 14.30 6.99
C VAL A 43 -10.55 14.34 8.51
N ALA A 44 -9.54 14.76 9.28
CA ALA A 44 -9.63 14.84 10.73
C ALA A 44 -10.69 15.85 11.20
N ILE A 45 -10.80 17.01 10.52
CA ILE A 45 -11.85 17.99 10.82
C ILE A 45 -13.23 17.36 10.63
N VAL A 46 -13.48 16.76 9.47
CA VAL A 46 -14.80 16.17 9.19
C VAL A 46 -15.10 15.05 10.18
N ALA A 47 -14.18 14.11 10.40
CA ALA A 47 -14.40 12.98 11.31
C ALA A 47 -14.70 13.43 12.75
N ARG A 48 -13.97 14.42 13.28
CA ARG A 48 -14.24 14.99 14.61
C ARG A 48 -15.61 15.67 14.66
N THR A 49 -15.95 16.47 13.65
CA THR A 49 -17.26 17.12 13.57
C THR A 49 -18.39 16.09 13.56
N MET A 50 -18.28 15.02 12.77
CA MET A 50 -19.30 13.96 12.71
C MET A 50 -19.40 13.20 14.04
N ALA A 51 -18.27 12.85 14.65
CA ALA A 51 -18.23 12.17 15.94
C ALA A 51 -18.89 13.00 17.05
N GLN A 52 -18.63 14.31 17.10
CA GLN A 52 -19.23 15.22 18.07
C GLN A 52 -20.73 15.47 17.79
N LEU A 53 -21.10 15.73 16.54
CA LEU A 53 -22.49 16.02 16.16
C LEU A 53 -23.43 14.85 16.46
N TRP A 54 -22.95 13.62 16.28
CA TRP A 54 -23.75 12.40 16.46
C TRP A 54 -23.46 11.67 17.78
N ASN A 55 -22.63 12.23 18.64
CA ASN A 55 -22.17 11.62 19.89
C ASN A 55 -21.69 10.17 19.70
N LYS A 56 -20.84 9.97 18.69
CA LYS A 56 -20.28 8.65 18.34
C LYS A 56 -18.80 8.56 18.73
N PRO A 57 -18.33 7.38 19.16
CA PRO A 57 -16.92 7.13 19.37
C PRO A 57 -16.05 7.44 18.15
N LEU A 58 -14.91 8.09 18.35
CA LEU A 58 -13.91 8.34 17.32
C LEU A 58 -12.75 7.34 17.45
N LEU A 59 -12.27 6.84 16.31
CA LEU A 59 -11.16 5.90 16.20
C LEU A 59 -10.11 6.48 15.26
N GLY A 60 -8.92 6.70 15.79
CA GLY A 60 -7.74 7.10 15.03
C GLY A 60 -6.95 5.89 14.57
N VAL A 61 -6.88 5.68 13.25
CA VAL A 61 -6.33 4.49 12.63
C VAL A 61 -5.01 4.81 11.93
N ASN A 62 -4.02 3.93 12.04
CA ASN A 62 -2.81 4.00 11.21
C ASN A 62 -3.13 3.50 9.79
N HIS A 63 -2.80 4.30 8.78
CA HIS A 63 -3.13 4.03 7.38
C HIS A 63 -2.51 2.72 6.86
N CYS A 64 -1.25 2.44 7.20
CA CYS A 64 -0.57 1.21 6.79
C CYS A 64 -1.25 -0.03 7.42
N ILE A 65 -1.66 0.07 8.68
CA ILE A 65 -2.42 -1.00 9.36
C ILE A 65 -3.78 -1.20 8.73
N GLY A 66 -4.44 -0.12 8.28
CA GLY A 66 -5.69 -0.22 7.51
C GLY A 66 -5.55 -1.13 6.29
N HIS A 67 -4.50 -0.93 5.49
CA HIS A 67 -4.18 -1.79 4.34
C HIS A 67 -3.97 -3.25 4.75
N ILE A 68 -3.19 -3.49 5.80
CA ILE A 68 -2.87 -4.85 6.26
C ILE A 68 -4.13 -5.58 6.74
N GLU A 69 -4.92 -4.96 7.63
CA GLU A 69 -6.11 -5.62 8.20
C GLU A 69 -7.19 -5.86 7.14
N MET A 70 -7.39 -4.91 6.21
CA MET A 70 -8.30 -5.14 5.08
C MET A 70 -7.82 -6.29 4.20
N GLY A 71 -6.52 -6.33 3.87
CA GLY A 71 -5.93 -7.43 3.11
C GLY A 71 -6.16 -8.78 3.79
N ARG A 72 -5.94 -8.86 5.11
CA ARG A 72 -6.20 -10.08 5.90
C ARG A 72 -7.66 -10.50 5.88
N LEU A 73 -8.60 -9.56 6.06
CA LEU A 73 -10.03 -9.85 6.05
C LEU A 73 -10.49 -10.45 4.73
N ILE A 74 -10.09 -9.83 3.62
CA ILE A 74 -10.58 -10.21 2.29
C ILE A 74 -9.95 -11.52 1.81
N THR A 75 -8.67 -11.74 2.14
CA THR A 75 -7.90 -12.89 1.65
C THR A 75 -7.94 -14.09 2.59
N GLY A 76 -8.26 -13.89 3.87
CA GLY A 76 -8.18 -14.91 4.91
C GLY A 76 -6.75 -15.16 5.42
N ALA A 77 -5.77 -14.31 5.07
CA ALA A 77 -4.40 -14.43 5.54
C ALA A 77 -4.34 -14.30 7.07
N THR A 78 -3.74 -15.29 7.74
CA THR A 78 -3.75 -15.36 9.20
C THR A 78 -2.61 -14.55 9.79
N SER A 79 -1.36 -14.82 9.37
CA SER A 79 -0.15 -14.16 9.86
C SER A 79 0.89 -13.97 8.75
N PRO A 80 0.58 -13.17 7.71
CA PRO A 80 1.47 -12.99 6.58
C PRO A 80 2.65 -12.06 6.86
N THR A 81 3.74 -12.27 6.12
CA THR A 81 4.70 -11.22 5.81
C THR A 81 4.10 -10.36 4.70
N VAL A 82 3.97 -9.06 4.95
CA VAL A 82 3.26 -8.13 4.09
C VAL A 82 4.24 -7.31 3.27
N LEU A 83 4.10 -7.33 1.96
CA LEU A 83 4.71 -6.36 1.06
C LEU A 83 3.71 -5.21 0.82
N TYR A 84 3.97 -4.06 1.45
CA TYR A 84 3.17 -2.85 1.26
C TYR A 84 3.82 -1.92 0.25
N VAL A 85 3.20 -1.78 -0.92
CA VAL A 85 3.72 -0.99 -2.04
C VAL A 85 2.67 -0.03 -2.59
N SER A 86 2.86 1.26 -2.34
CA SER A 86 1.96 2.33 -2.78
C SER A 86 2.73 3.46 -3.48
N GLY A 87 2.03 4.52 -3.88
CA GLY A 87 2.65 5.74 -4.38
C GLY A 87 3.62 6.38 -3.39
N GLY A 88 3.36 6.24 -2.08
CA GLY A 88 4.12 6.90 -1.02
C GLY A 88 4.86 5.97 -0.06
N ASN A 89 4.60 4.66 -0.10
CA ASN A 89 5.20 3.69 0.82
C ASN A 89 5.77 2.48 0.08
N THR A 90 6.87 1.93 0.58
CA THR A 90 7.44 0.65 0.17
C THR A 90 8.08 0.02 1.40
N GLN A 91 7.41 -0.98 1.96
CA GLN A 91 7.77 -1.59 3.23
C GLN A 91 7.48 -3.09 3.21
N VAL A 92 8.34 -3.86 3.87
CA VAL A 92 8.13 -5.27 4.20
C VAL A 92 7.86 -5.37 5.69
N ILE A 93 6.67 -5.82 6.05
CA ILE A 93 6.11 -5.71 7.38
C ILE A 93 5.71 -7.11 7.86
N ALA A 94 6.00 -7.47 9.11
CA ALA A 94 5.43 -8.69 9.70
C ALA A 94 5.01 -8.44 11.14
N TYR A 95 4.08 -9.27 11.61
CA TYR A 95 3.55 -9.15 12.97
C TYR A 95 4.44 -9.87 13.98
N SER A 96 4.85 -9.16 15.03
CA SER A 96 5.67 -9.69 16.12
C SER A 96 5.40 -8.88 17.38
N ASP A 97 5.27 -9.56 18.53
CA ASP A 97 5.10 -8.94 19.85
C ASP A 97 3.99 -7.86 19.87
N ARG A 98 2.80 -8.23 19.37
CA ARG A 98 1.62 -7.36 19.30
C ARG A 98 1.78 -6.10 18.45
N ARG A 99 2.78 -6.06 17.56
CA ARG A 99 3.05 -4.91 16.69
C ARG A 99 3.36 -5.37 15.27
N TYR A 100 3.06 -4.51 14.31
CA TYR A 100 3.52 -4.67 12.94
C TYR A 100 4.91 -4.04 12.81
N ARG A 101 5.95 -4.87 12.73
CA ARG A 101 7.35 -4.45 12.61
C ARG A 101 7.75 -4.34 11.14
N ILE A 102 8.53 -3.31 10.85
CA ILE A 102 9.11 -3.08 9.53
C ILE A 102 10.46 -3.82 9.49
N PHE A 103 10.57 -4.81 8.61
CA PHE A 103 11.80 -5.59 8.40
C PHE A 103 12.67 -4.98 7.30
N GLY A 104 12.05 -4.33 6.33
CA GLY A 104 12.73 -3.65 5.25
C GLY A 104 11.88 -2.52 4.71
N GLU A 105 12.51 -1.44 4.26
CA GLU A 105 11.81 -0.34 3.63
C GLU A 105 12.63 0.32 2.52
N THR A 106 11.99 1.22 1.76
CA THR A 106 12.74 2.10 0.87
C THR A 106 13.57 3.10 1.66
N ILE A 107 14.83 3.27 1.28
CA ILE A 107 15.74 4.25 1.88
C ILE A 107 15.49 5.65 1.29
N ASP A 108 14.88 5.73 0.11
CA ASP A 108 14.71 6.98 -0.63
C ASP A 108 13.26 7.31 -1.01
N ILE A 109 12.78 6.83 -2.15
CA ILE A 109 11.44 7.08 -2.68
C ILE A 109 10.65 5.79 -2.70
N ALA A 110 9.33 5.86 -2.60
CA ALA A 110 8.50 4.68 -2.79
C ALA A 110 8.50 4.21 -4.25
N VAL A 111 8.28 2.90 -4.44
CA VAL A 111 8.23 2.27 -5.76
C VAL A 111 7.15 2.91 -6.65
N GLY A 112 5.99 3.27 -6.11
CA GLY A 112 4.95 3.93 -6.90
C GLY A 112 5.39 5.32 -7.42
N ASN A 113 6.09 6.11 -6.60
CA ASN A 113 6.68 7.38 -7.05
C ASN A 113 7.78 7.15 -8.10
N CYS A 114 8.57 6.07 -7.96
CA CYS A 114 9.52 5.66 -8.99
C CYS A 114 8.81 5.38 -10.32
N LEU A 115 7.74 4.58 -10.33
CA LEU A 115 6.94 4.32 -11.52
C LEU A 115 6.35 5.61 -12.13
N ASP A 116 5.80 6.50 -11.29
CA ASP A 116 5.22 7.76 -11.75
C ASP A 116 6.27 8.69 -12.39
N ARG A 117 7.46 8.80 -11.80
CA ARG A 117 8.55 9.61 -12.37
C ARG A 117 9.09 8.99 -13.66
N PHE A 118 9.24 7.67 -13.69
CA PHE A 118 9.66 6.96 -14.88
C PHE A 118 8.68 7.18 -16.06
N ALA A 119 7.37 7.06 -15.81
CA ALA A 119 6.34 7.36 -16.80
C ALA A 119 6.47 8.78 -17.36
N ARG A 120 6.74 9.77 -16.49
CA ARG A 120 6.97 11.16 -16.90
C ARG A 120 8.20 11.32 -17.81
N VAL A 121 9.30 10.63 -17.52
CA VAL A 121 10.52 10.66 -18.37
C VAL A 121 10.21 10.14 -19.77
N LEU A 122 9.44 9.05 -19.86
CA LEU A 122 9.04 8.44 -21.14
C LEU A 122 7.82 9.10 -21.79
N LYS A 123 7.26 10.16 -21.19
CA LYS A 123 6.05 10.86 -21.65
C LYS A 123 4.83 9.93 -21.80
N ILE A 124 4.74 8.92 -20.92
CA ILE A 124 3.60 8.01 -20.82
C ILE A 124 2.42 8.74 -20.17
N SER A 125 1.20 8.44 -20.61
CA SER A 125 -0.02 9.04 -20.06
C SER A 125 -0.20 8.72 -18.57
N ASN A 126 -0.76 9.66 -17.82
CA ASN A 126 -1.20 9.42 -16.44
C ASN A 126 -2.59 8.79 -16.36
N ASP A 127 -3.37 8.80 -17.44
CA ASP A 127 -4.71 8.22 -17.49
C ASP A 127 -4.65 6.79 -18.06
N PRO A 128 -5.22 5.75 -17.40
CA PRO A 128 -5.93 5.80 -16.12
C PRO A 128 -5.02 5.84 -14.88
N SER A 129 -3.79 5.30 -14.98
CA SER A 129 -2.71 5.52 -14.02
C SER A 129 -1.35 5.27 -14.68
N PRO A 130 -0.26 5.91 -14.21
CA PRO A 130 1.09 5.67 -14.74
C PRO A 130 1.52 4.20 -14.59
N GLY A 131 1.28 3.59 -13.42
CA GLY A 131 1.63 2.20 -13.15
C GLY A 131 0.93 1.21 -14.08
N TYR A 132 -0.37 1.40 -14.35
CA TYR A 132 -1.12 0.58 -15.30
C TYR A 132 -0.58 0.71 -16.73
N ASN A 133 -0.27 1.93 -17.17
CA ASN A 133 0.24 2.16 -18.51
C ASN A 133 1.65 1.56 -18.70
N ILE A 134 2.52 1.66 -17.69
CA ILE A 134 3.82 0.96 -17.68
C ILE A 134 3.61 -0.55 -17.81
N GLU A 135 2.65 -1.13 -17.08
CA GLU A 135 2.32 -2.56 -17.16
C GLU A 135 1.85 -2.98 -18.55
N GLN A 136 0.98 -2.22 -19.21
CA GLN A 136 0.54 -2.55 -20.57
C GLN A 136 1.69 -2.41 -21.58
N MET A 137 2.59 -1.45 -21.39
CA MET A 137 3.76 -1.28 -22.26
C MET A 137 4.79 -2.39 -22.04
N ALA A 138 5.04 -2.79 -20.79
CA ALA A 138 5.98 -3.85 -20.41
C ALA A 138 5.66 -5.19 -21.09
N LYS A 139 4.38 -5.54 -21.25
CA LYS A 139 3.94 -6.76 -21.97
C LYS A 139 4.43 -6.85 -23.42
N ARG A 140 4.80 -5.72 -24.02
CA ARG A 140 5.28 -5.63 -25.41
C ARG A 140 6.80 -5.51 -25.50
N GLY A 141 7.48 -5.33 -24.37
CA GLY A 141 8.94 -5.31 -24.30
C GLY A 141 9.51 -6.70 -24.61
N LYS A 142 10.67 -6.73 -25.27
CA LYS A 142 11.35 -7.95 -25.70
C LYS A 142 12.81 -7.99 -25.28
N LYS A 143 13.39 -6.83 -24.95
CA LYS A 143 14.79 -6.68 -24.58
C LYS A 143 14.90 -6.23 -23.13
N LEU A 144 15.69 -6.96 -22.35
CA LEU A 144 16.11 -6.55 -21.02
C LEU A 144 17.27 -5.54 -21.15
N VAL A 145 17.06 -4.34 -20.61
CA VAL A 145 18.08 -3.30 -20.43
C VAL A 145 18.52 -3.37 -18.97
N GLU A 146 19.82 -3.49 -18.74
CA GLU A 146 20.35 -3.55 -17.37
C GLU A 146 20.12 -2.22 -16.65
N LEU A 147 19.39 -2.28 -15.53
CA LEU A 147 19.15 -1.16 -14.64
C LEU A 147 19.86 -1.38 -13.30
N PRO A 148 20.21 -0.31 -12.57
CA PRO A 148 20.85 -0.45 -11.26
C PRO A 148 20.03 -1.28 -10.27
N TYR A 149 20.59 -2.41 -9.83
CA TYR A 149 19.95 -3.30 -8.85
C TYR A 149 20.43 -2.95 -7.43
N THR A 150 19.60 -2.29 -6.63
CA THR A 150 20.03 -1.68 -5.35
C THR A 150 19.25 -2.22 -4.15
N VAL A 151 19.61 -3.42 -3.69
CA VAL A 151 19.13 -4.04 -2.44
C VAL A 151 20.24 -3.97 -1.39
N LYS A 152 19.93 -3.46 -0.19
CA LYS A 152 20.86 -3.36 0.94
C LYS A 152 20.27 -4.07 2.15
N GLY A 153 20.67 -5.33 2.38
CA GLY A 153 20.04 -6.13 3.44
C GLY A 153 18.56 -6.38 3.11
N MET A 154 17.64 -5.89 3.94
CA MET A 154 16.19 -5.97 3.65
C MET A 154 15.63 -4.68 3.05
N ASP A 155 16.48 -3.67 2.84
CA ASP A 155 16.07 -2.37 2.32
C ASP A 155 16.32 -2.24 0.81
N VAL A 156 15.61 -1.31 0.17
CA VAL A 156 15.70 -1.00 -1.26
C VAL A 156 15.93 0.48 -1.51
N SER A 157 16.49 0.81 -2.68
CA SER A 157 16.63 2.20 -3.15
C SER A 157 16.32 2.27 -4.64
N PHE A 158 15.48 3.22 -5.03
CA PHE A 158 15.01 3.35 -6.42
C PHE A 158 15.51 4.63 -7.11
N SER A 159 16.09 5.58 -6.38
CA SER A 159 16.57 6.85 -6.98
C SER A 159 17.67 6.62 -8.01
N GLY A 160 18.55 5.65 -7.79
CA GLY A 160 19.61 5.30 -8.74
C GLY A 160 19.06 4.82 -10.09
N ILE A 161 17.96 4.08 -10.08
CA ILE A 161 17.25 3.65 -11.30
C ILE A 161 16.69 4.87 -12.04
N LEU A 162 16.04 5.79 -11.32
CA LEU A 162 15.50 7.01 -11.94
C LEU A 162 16.58 7.87 -12.56
N SER A 163 17.68 8.14 -11.85
CA SER A 163 18.78 8.96 -12.38
C SER A 163 19.44 8.31 -13.60
N PHE A 164 19.59 6.98 -13.60
CA PHE A 164 20.10 6.25 -14.76
C PHE A 164 19.18 6.39 -15.98
N ILE A 165 17.87 6.24 -15.78
CA ILE A 165 16.88 6.39 -16.86
C ILE A 165 16.82 7.84 -17.36
N GLU A 166 16.87 8.83 -16.48
CA GLU A 166 16.88 10.25 -16.86
C GLU A 166 18.09 10.60 -17.75
N ASP A 167 19.27 10.01 -17.49
CA ASP A 167 20.49 10.24 -18.28
C ASP A 167 20.50 9.46 -19.61
N VAL A 168 20.14 8.18 -19.56
CA VAL A 168 20.42 7.25 -20.66
C VAL A 168 19.23 7.06 -21.61
N ALA A 169 17.99 7.21 -21.14
CA ALA A 169 16.81 6.83 -21.93
C ALA A 169 16.66 7.64 -23.22
N GLN A 170 16.87 8.96 -23.19
CA GLN A 170 16.73 9.78 -24.41
C GLN A 170 17.73 9.35 -25.50
N ARG A 171 18.96 9.02 -25.11
CA ARG A 171 19.99 8.54 -26.03
C ARG A 171 19.66 7.16 -26.58
N MET A 172 19.26 6.22 -25.73
CA MET A 172 18.90 4.85 -26.17
C MET A 172 17.71 4.86 -27.13
N LEU A 173 16.71 5.70 -26.85
CA LEU A 173 15.52 5.84 -27.71
C LEU A 173 15.87 6.50 -29.04
N ALA A 174 16.70 7.55 -29.05
CA ALA A 174 17.12 8.23 -30.28
C ALA A 174 18.00 7.36 -31.18
N THR A 175 18.82 6.48 -30.59
CA THR A 175 19.69 5.55 -31.33
C THR A 175 18.98 4.26 -31.74
N GLY A 176 17.75 4.03 -31.26
CA GLY A 176 17.00 2.80 -31.51
C GLY A 176 17.58 1.57 -30.79
N GLU A 177 18.40 1.77 -29.75
CA GLU A 177 19.00 0.69 -28.97
C GLU A 177 17.94 -0.10 -28.18
N CYS A 178 16.88 0.57 -27.76
CA CYS A 178 15.71 -0.03 -27.11
C CYS A 178 14.44 0.76 -27.45
N THR A 179 13.29 0.15 -27.16
CA THR A 179 11.97 0.81 -27.24
C THR A 179 11.50 1.30 -25.86
N PRO A 180 10.52 2.22 -25.78
CA PRO A 180 9.88 2.57 -24.51
C PRO A 180 9.27 1.35 -23.81
N GLU A 181 8.74 0.39 -24.57
CA GLU A 181 8.22 -0.88 -24.10
C GLU A 181 9.32 -1.74 -23.44
N ASP A 182 10.51 -1.81 -24.04
CA ASP A 182 11.66 -2.52 -23.46
C ASP A 182 12.11 -1.89 -22.13
N LEU A 183 12.09 -0.56 -22.02
CA LEU A 183 12.41 0.13 -20.78
C LEU A 183 11.34 -0.14 -19.70
N CYS A 184 10.06 -0.15 -20.06
CA CYS A 184 8.98 -0.49 -19.12
C CYS A 184 9.11 -1.93 -18.62
N PHE A 185 9.41 -2.87 -19.53
CA PHE A 185 9.68 -4.27 -19.19
C PHE A 185 10.86 -4.37 -18.23
N SER A 186 11.99 -3.76 -18.59
CA SER A 186 13.22 -3.82 -17.79
C SER A 186 13.05 -3.20 -16.41
N LEU A 187 12.28 -2.11 -16.30
CA LEU A 187 11.94 -1.49 -15.03
C LEU A 187 11.17 -2.45 -14.14
N GLN A 188 10.11 -3.08 -14.66
CA GLN A 188 9.30 -4.02 -13.89
C GLN A 188 10.12 -5.21 -13.42
N GLU A 189 10.86 -5.86 -14.32
CA GLU A 189 11.68 -7.01 -13.95
C GLU A 189 12.72 -6.65 -12.88
N THR A 190 13.41 -5.51 -13.02
CA THR A 190 14.43 -5.10 -12.05
C THR A 190 13.80 -4.75 -10.70
N VAL A 191 12.80 -3.87 -10.69
CA VAL A 191 12.20 -3.34 -9.46
C VAL A 191 11.41 -4.43 -8.72
N PHE A 192 10.65 -5.24 -9.43
CA PHE A 192 9.86 -6.29 -8.79
C PHE A 192 10.74 -7.44 -8.30
N ALA A 193 11.84 -7.77 -8.99
CA ALA A 193 12.82 -8.72 -8.45
C ALA A 193 13.41 -8.22 -7.12
N MET A 194 13.76 -6.92 -7.04
CA MET A 194 14.23 -6.31 -5.79
C MET A 194 13.20 -6.43 -4.66
N LEU A 195 11.92 -6.20 -4.95
CA LEU A 195 10.83 -6.31 -3.97
C LEU A 195 10.57 -7.76 -3.53
N VAL A 196 10.61 -8.71 -4.46
CA VAL A 196 10.47 -10.15 -4.19
C VAL A 196 11.61 -10.62 -3.30
N GLU A 197 12.85 -10.21 -3.61
CA GLU A 197 14.04 -10.57 -2.83
C GLU A 197 13.95 -10.11 -1.37
N ILE A 198 13.63 -8.83 -1.12
CA ILE A 198 13.51 -8.35 0.26
C ILE A 198 12.34 -9.00 1.00
N THR A 199 11.27 -9.33 0.30
CA THR A 199 10.11 -10.00 0.89
C THR A 199 10.45 -11.43 1.28
N GLU A 200 11.15 -12.16 0.40
CA GLU A 200 11.63 -13.50 0.67
C GLU A 200 12.59 -13.52 1.87
N ARG A 201 13.55 -12.59 1.92
CA ARG A 201 14.47 -12.44 3.06
C ARG A 201 13.72 -12.27 4.38
N ALA A 202 12.70 -11.42 4.40
CA ALA A 202 11.86 -11.21 5.58
C ALA A 202 11.01 -12.44 5.94
N MET A 203 10.47 -13.15 4.94
CA MET A 203 9.72 -14.39 5.18
C MET A 203 10.58 -15.46 5.84
N VAL A 204 11.82 -15.66 5.36
CA VAL A 204 12.79 -16.56 6.00
C VAL A 204 13.04 -16.13 7.44
N HIS A 205 13.33 -14.85 7.66
CA HIS A 205 13.65 -14.32 8.99
C HIS A 205 12.50 -14.50 9.98
N CYS A 206 11.26 -14.31 9.53
CA CYS A 206 10.06 -14.44 10.37
C CYS A 206 9.55 -15.89 10.49
N GLY A 207 10.08 -16.83 9.70
CA GLY A 207 9.52 -18.18 9.59
C GLY A 207 8.09 -18.20 8.99
N SER A 208 7.74 -17.22 8.16
CA SER A 208 6.40 -17.08 7.59
C SER A 208 6.17 -18.04 6.41
N GLN A 209 4.95 -18.58 6.33
CA GLN A 209 4.45 -19.40 5.20
C GLN A 209 3.35 -18.68 4.40
N GLU A 210 3.09 -17.42 4.72
CA GLU A 210 2.11 -16.58 4.05
C GLU A 210 2.76 -15.25 3.64
N ALA A 211 2.58 -14.87 2.38
CA ALA A 211 2.90 -13.54 1.88
C ALA A 211 1.61 -12.79 1.55
N LEU A 212 1.53 -11.50 1.87
CA LEU A 212 0.39 -10.66 1.52
C LEU A 212 0.89 -9.41 0.77
N ILE A 213 0.31 -9.12 -0.39
CA ILE A 213 0.61 -7.88 -1.14
C ILE A 213 -0.54 -6.90 -0.93
N VAL A 214 -0.20 -5.67 -0.51
CA VAL A 214 -1.16 -4.57 -0.34
C VAL A 214 -0.62 -3.26 -0.92
N GLY A 215 -1.50 -2.28 -1.09
CA GLY A 215 -1.19 -1.00 -1.73
C GLY A 215 -1.40 -1.02 -3.24
N GLY A 216 -1.51 0.18 -3.84
CA GLY A 216 -1.92 0.33 -5.23
C GLY A 216 -0.95 -0.27 -6.26
N VAL A 217 0.35 -0.33 -5.96
CA VAL A 217 1.32 -1.01 -6.84
C VAL A 217 1.18 -2.53 -6.72
N GLY A 218 0.64 -3.01 -5.61
CA GLY A 218 0.33 -4.41 -5.37
C GLY A 218 -0.71 -5.01 -6.32
N CYS A 219 -1.49 -4.16 -7.01
CA CYS A 219 -2.42 -4.57 -8.06
C CYS A 219 -1.73 -5.07 -9.35
N ASN A 220 -0.43 -4.79 -9.51
CA ASN A 220 0.29 -5.13 -10.73
C ASN A 220 0.42 -6.66 -10.87
N LEU A 221 -0.07 -7.20 -11.99
CA LEU A 221 -0.15 -8.65 -12.17
C LEU A 221 1.23 -9.29 -12.32
N ARG A 222 2.20 -8.56 -12.88
CA ARG A 222 3.57 -9.06 -13.00
C ARG A 222 4.25 -9.18 -11.64
N LEU A 223 4.05 -8.21 -10.74
CA LEU A 223 4.53 -8.31 -9.36
C LEU A 223 3.88 -9.50 -8.64
N GLN A 224 2.56 -9.68 -8.78
CA GLN A 224 1.85 -10.81 -8.18
C GLN A 224 2.36 -12.16 -8.72
N GLU A 225 2.60 -12.28 -10.03
CA GLU A 225 3.15 -13.49 -10.66
C GLU A 225 4.54 -13.85 -10.13
N MET A 226 5.44 -12.87 -9.99
CA MET A 226 6.79 -13.09 -9.46
C MET A 226 6.76 -13.50 -7.99
N MET A 227 5.89 -12.86 -7.19
CA MET A 227 5.66 -13.21 -5.79
C MET A 227 5.03 -14.60 -5.63
N GLU A 228 4.11 -14.98 -6.51
CA GLU A 228 3.45 -16.29 -6.52
C GLU A 228 4.49 -17.38 -6.79
N THR A 229 5.36 -17.17 -7.78
CA THR A 229 6.46 -18.08 -8.10
C THR A 229 7.37 -18.29 -6.90
N MET A 230 7.82 -17.21 -6.25
CA MET A 230 8.64 -17.27 -5.05
C MET A 230 7.94 -18.02 -3.90
N CYS A 231 6.64 -17.77 -3.68
CA CYS A 231 5.87 -18.48 -2.65
C CYS A 231 5.78 -19.98 -2.95
N GLN A 232 5.47 -20.36 -4.20
CA GLN A 232 5.33 -21.75 -4.62
C GLN A 232 6.63 -22.54 -4.46
N GLU A 233 7.77 -21.97 -4.88
CA GLU A 233 9.09 -22.60 -4.74
C GLU A 233 9.48 -22.89 -3.29
N ARG A 234 8.91 -22.14 -2.35
CA ARG A 234 9.15 -22.27 -0.90
C ARG A 234 8.09 -23.10 -0.17
N GLY A 235 7.00 -23.47 -0.83
CA GLY A 235 5.83 -24.10 -0.20
C GLY A 235 4.97 -23.14 0.64
N ALA A 236 5.10 -21.83 0.41
CA ALA A 236 4.29 -20.78 1.03
C ALA A 236 3.07 -20.43 0.17
N LYS A 237 2.16 -19.60 0.70
CA LYS A 237 0.99 -19.11 -0.02
C LYS A 237 1.06 -17.59 -0.23
N LEU A 238 0.78 -17.15 -1.44
CA LEU A 238 0.55 -15.75 -1.72
C LEU A 238 -0.91 -15.39 -1.51
N PHE A 239 -1.12 -14.25 -0.87
CA PHE A 239 -2.39 -13.56 -0.81
C PHE A 239 -2.24 -12.19 -1.47
N ALA A 240 -3.14 -11.86 -2.39
CA ALA A 240 -3.19 -10.56 -3.03
C ALA A 240 -4.66 -10.15 -3.18
N THR A 241 -4.91 -8.85 -3.28
CA THR A 241 -6.25 -8.32 -3.55
C THR A 241 -6.30 -7.60 -4.89
N ASP A 242 -7.49 -7.49 -5.46
CA ASP A 242 -7.69 -6.62 -6.62
C ASP A 242 -7.80 -5.14 -6.23
N GLU A 243 -7.91 -4.28 -7.24
CA GLU A 243 -7.97 -2.83 -7.09
C GLU A 243 -9.04 -2.33 -6.11
N ARG A 244 -10.14 -3.07 -5.88
CA ARG A 244 -11.24 -2.63 -5.01
C ARG A 244 -10.80 -2.44 -3.56
N PHE A 245 -9.79 -3.21 -3.13
CA PHE A 245 -9.31 -3.23 -1.75
C PHE A 245 -7.82 -2.91 -1.60
N CYS A 246 -7.01 -3.09 -2.67
CA CYS A 246 -5.58 -2.76 -2.66
C CYS A 246 -5.32 -1.24 -2.68
N ILE A 247 -6.17 -0.46 -3.33
CA ILE A 247 -6.01 1.00 -3.40
C ILE A 247 -6.58 1.68 -2.14
N ASP A 248 -6.13 2.91 -1.87
CA ASP A 248 -6.62 3.69 -0.75
C ASP A 248 -8.15 3.84 -0.78
N ASN A 249 -8.81 3.32 0.24
CA ASN A 249 -10.26 3.37 0.36
C ASN A 249 -10.69 3.57 1.82
N GLY A 250 -11.86 4.17 2.03
CA GLY A 250 -12.38 4.39 3.38
C GLY A 250 -12.76 3.10 4.12
N ALA A 251 -12.95 1.98 3.42
CA ALA A 251 -13.37 0.72 4.06
C ALA A 251 -12.23 0.13 4.88
N MET A 252 -10.99 0.25 4.42
CA MET A 252 -9.82 -0.24 5.15
C MET A 252 -9.65 0.46 6.51
N ILE A 253 -9.93 1.77 6.55
CA ILE A 253 -9.92 2.57 7.78
C ILE A 253 -11.11 2.19 8.67
N ALA A 254 -12.30 2.02 8.09
CA ALA A 254 -13.48 1.62 8.84
C ALA A 254 -13.34 0.21 9.45
N HIS A 255 -12.74 -0.73 8.71
CA HIS A 255 -12.52 -2.09 9.18
C HIS A 255 -11.49 -2.13 10.32
N ALA A 256 -10.31 -1.56 10.12
CA ALA A 256 -9.30 -1.50 11.19
C ALA A 256 -9.83 -0.74 12.42
N GLY A 257 -10.56 0.36 12.22
CA GLY A 257 -11.22 1.08 13.32
C GLY A 257 -12.30 0.24 14.03
N TRP A 258 -13.00 -0.64 13.32
CA TRP A 258 -13.95 -1.58 13.92
C TRP A 258 -13.24 -2.63 14.77
N GLU A 259 -12.15 -3.22 14.30
CA GLU A 259 -11.34 -4.17 15.07
C GLU A 259 -10.81 -3.52 16.36
N MET A 260 -10.26 -2.30 16.24
CA MET A 260 -9.85 -1.48 17.38
C MET A 260 -11.02 -1.23 18.35
N PHE A 261 -12.19 -0.89 17.82
CA PHE A 261 -13.38 -0.63 18.63
C PHE A 261 -13.85 -1.87 19.41
N GLN A 262 -13.83 -3.04 18.79
CA GLN A 262 -14.16 -4.33 19.42
C GLN A 262 -13.17 -4.68 20.53
N ALA A 263 -11.89 -4.38 20.33
CA ALA A 263 -10.86 -4.51 21.36
C ALA A 263 -10.90 -3.40 22.44
N GLY A 264 -11.93 -2.54 22.45
CA GLY A 264 -12.16 -1.54 23.49
C GLY A 264 -11.46 -0.19 23.27
N HIS A 265 -10.74 0.00 22.17
CA HIS A 265 -10.05 1.27 21.89
C HIS A 265 -11.00 2.40 21.58
N ARG A 266 -10.70 3.60 22.07
CA ARG A 266 -11.43 4.83 21.79
C ARG A 266 -10.41 5.96 21.71
N THR A 267 -10.51 6.83 20.71
CA THR A 267 -9.63 7.98 20.56
C THR A 267 -10.36 9.23 21.06
N ALA A 268 -9.86 9.85 22.13
CA ALA A 268 -10.39 11.13 22.58
C ALA A 268 -10.14 12.21 21.51
N ILE A 269 -10.99 13.23 21.45
CA ILE A 269 -10.80 14.33 20.49
C ILE A 269 -9.45 15.02 20.70
N SER A 270 -9.00 15.18 21.94
CA SER A 270 -7.66 15.72 22.29
C SER A 270 -6.51 14.89 21.72
N ASP A 271 -6.70 13.58 21.63
CA ASP A 271 -5.65 12.62 21.28
C ASP A 271 -5.70 12.23 19.80
N SER A 272 -6.68 12.77 19.07
CA SER A 272 -6.92 12.48 17.65
C SER A 272 -5.98 13.26 16.71
N GLY A 273 -4.80 13.66 17.18
CA GLY A 273 -3.80 14.40 16.42
C GLY A 273 -3.35 13.65 15.17
N ILE A 274 -3.16 14.37 14.06
CA ILE A 274 -2.63 13.79 12.82
C ILE A 274 -1.11 13.88 12.81
N THR A 275 -0.47 12.97 12.10
CA THR A 275 0.96 13.01 11.85
C THR A 275 1.27 12.54 10.43
N GLN A 276 2.20 13.22 9.77
CA GLN A 276 2.66 12.81 8.45
C GLN A 276 3.56 11.56 8.50
N ARG A 277 4.07 11.21 9.69
CA ARG A 277 5.11 10.19 9.91
C ARG A 277 4.67 9.14 10.93
N TYR A 278 3.40 8.73 10.90
CA TYR A 278 2.91 7.69 11.81
C TYR A 278 3.61 6.36 11.48
N ARG A 279 4.50 5.88 12.36
CA ARG A 279 5.17 4.60 12.09
C ARG A 279 4.22 3.44 12.33
N THR A 280 4.35 2.39 11.54
CA THR A 280 3.51 1.19 11.64
C THR A 280 3.75 0.43 12.95
N ASP A 281 4.98 0.46 13.47
CA ASP A 281 5.38 -0.24 14.70
C ASP A 281 5.05 0.54 15.99
N GLU A 282 4.60 1.79 15.90
CA GLU A 282 4.12 2.58 17.05
C GLU A 282 2.76 2.08 17.57
N VAL A 283 1.99 1.38 16.74
CA VAL A 283 0.66 0.89 17.10
C VAL A 283 0.73 -0.49 17.76
N GLU A 284 0.17 -0.58 18.96
CA GLU A 284 -0.11 -1.87 19.60
C GLU A 284 -1.42 -2.45 19.05
N VAL A 285 -1.33 -3.68 18.54
CA VAL A 285 -2.41 -4.41 17.87
C VAL A 285 -2.98 -5.42 18.85
N THR A 286 -4.02 -5.01 19.56
CA THR A 286 -4.64 -5.82 20.65
C THR A 286 -5.86 -6.62 20.19
N TRP A 287 -6.17 -6.61 18.89
CA TRP A 287 -7.36 -7.26 18.30
C TRP A 287 -7.02 -8.52 17.51
N ARG A 288 -5.77 -9.00 17.58
CA ARG A 288 -5.33 -10.25 16.93
C ARG A 288 -5.18 -11.43 17.89
N ASP A 289 -5.35 -11.19 19.19
CA ASP A 289 -5.25 -12.18 20.27
C ASP A 289 -6.62 -12.81 20.58
#